data_AF-A0A951A4A7-F1
#
_entry.id   AF-A0A951A4A7-F1
#
_cell.length_a   1.000
_cell.length_b   1.000
_cell.length_c   1.000
_cell.angle_alpha   90.00
_cell.angle_beta   90.00
_cell.angle_gamma   90.00
#
_symmetry.space_group_name_H-M   'P 1'
#
loop_
_entity.id
_entity.type
_entity.pdbx_description
1 polymer ?
#
loop_
_entity_poly.entity_id
_entity_poly.type
_entity_poly.pdbx_seq_one_letter_code
_entity_poly.pdbx_strand_id
1 'polypeptide(L)' 'MTDQEVNELAAILVHEHGNAALDVAEDRRSIHEPGSDAYQVWTRIAAAVNRLLGAAQPLMAGRQNSSARHQ' A
#
# COMPACT_ATOMS: atom_id res chain seq x y z
N MET A 1 13.68 -7.83 10.28
CA MET A 1 12.31 -7.93 9.76
C MET A 1 12.36 -8.30 8.28
N THR A 2 11.83 -9.47 7.97
CA THR A 2 11.73 -10.06 6.63
C THR A 2 10.66 -9.33 5.81
N ASP A 3 10.69 -9.50 4.48
CA ASP A 3 9.66 -8.93 3.60
C ASP A 3 8.28 -9.55 3.83
N GLN A 4 8.22 -10.80 4.28
CA GLN A 4 6.96 -11.44 4.66
C GLN A 4 6.31 -10.74 5.85
N GLU A 5 7.08 -10.50 6.92
CA GLU A 5 6.58 -9.79 8.11
C GLU A 5 6.14 -8.35 7.77
N VAL A 6 6.85 -7.65 6.87
CA VAL A 6 6.42 -6.32 6.38
C VAL A 6 5.04 -6.41 5.72
N ASN A 7 4.84 -7.40 4.85
CA ASN A 7 3.58 -7.55 4.12
C ASN A 7 2.43 -7.97 5.03
N GLU A 8 2.68 -8.85 6.00
CA GLU A 8 1.68 -9.25 7.00
C GLU A 8 1.25 -8.06 7.86
N LEU A 9 2.18 -7.26 8.38
CA LEU A 9 1.85 -6.05 9.13
C LEU A 9 1.10 -5.02 8.28
N ALA A 10 1.51 -4.84 7.02
CA ALA A 10 0.80 -3.95 6.10
C ALA A 10 -0.63 -4.43 5.82
N ALA A 11 -0.85 -5.73 5.66
CA ALA A 11 -2.18 -6.31 5.48
C ALA A 11 -3.07 -6.13 6.72
N ILE A 12 -2.50 -6.29 7.93
CA ILE A 12 -3.19 -6.02 9.19
C ILE A 12 -3.61 -4.54 9.26
N LEU A 13 -2.68 -3.61 9.00
CA LEU A 13 -2.98 -2.18 8.96
C LEU A 13 -4.11 -1.83 7.99
N VAL A 14 -4.07 -2.37 6.76
CA VAL A 14 -5.15 -2.17 5.77
C VAL A 14 -6.46 -2.78 6.22
N HIS A 15 -6.44 -3.94 6.87
CA HIS A 15 -7.64 -4.57 7.40
C HIS A 15 -8.28 -3.75 8.54
N GLU A 16 -7.46 -3.23 9.46
CA GLU A 16 -7.91 -2.49 10.64
C GLU A 16 -8.34 -1.05 10.32
N HIS A 17 -7.61 -0.36 9.45
CA HIS A 17 -7.77 1.07 9.19
C HIS A 17 -8.30 1.40 7.78
N GLY A 18 -8.44 0.41 6.90
CA GLY A 18 -8.90 0.61 5.53
C GLY A 18 -8.03 1.62 4.78
N ASN A 19 -8.68 2.62 4.18
CA ASN A 19 -7.99 3.66 3.40
C ASN A 19 -7.08 4.56 4.24
N ALA A 20 -7.28 4.63 5.57
CA ALA A 20 -6.43 5.43 6.46
C ALA A 20 -5.14 4.70 6.87
N ALA A 21 -4.95 3.44 6.45
CA ALA A 21 -3.79 2.65 6.84
C ALA A 21 -2.45 3.27 6.44
N LEU A 22 -2.41 3.99 5.31
CA LEU A 22 -1.19 4.66 4.85
C LEU A 22 -0.82 5.80 5.79
N ASP A 23 -1.79 6.66 6.11
CA ASP A 23 -1.61 7.79 7.04
C ASP A 23 -1.11 7.29 8.41
N VAL A 24 -1.69 6.20 8.93
CA VAL A 24 -1.25 5.58 10.20
C VAL A 24 0.21 5.12 10.13
N ALA A 25 0.62 4.50 9.02
CA ALA A 25 2.00 4.05 8.84
C ALA A 25 2.99 5.23 8.71
N GLU A 26 2.58 6.32 8.04
CA GLU A 26 3.39 7.53 7.90
C GLU A 26 3.50 8.32 9.21
N ASP A 27 2.42 8.43 9.97
CA ASP A 27 2.40 9.01 11.31
C ASP A 27 3.36 8.25 12.22
N ARG A 28 3.31 6.91 12.19
CA ARG A 28 4.26 6.09 12.97
C ARG A 28 5.70 6.27 12.53
N ARG A 29 5.98 6.37 11.22
CA ARG A 29 7.31 6.69 10.71
C ARG A 29 7.81 8.04 11.26
N SER A 30 6.95 9.05 11.32
CA SER A 30 7.31 10.42 11.72
C SER A 30 7.78 10.56 13.18
N ILE A 31 7.39 9.61 14.05
CA ILE A 31 7.79 9.59 15.46
C ILE A 31 9.27 9.20 15.64
N HIS A 32 9.85 8.56 14.63
CA HIS A 32 11.21 8.03 14.68
C HIS A 32 12.21 8.93 13.94
N GLU A 33 13.46 8.95 14.42
CA GLU A 33 14.53 9.70 13.78
C GLU A 33 14.82 9.14 12.37
N PRO A 34 14.93 9.99 11.34
CA PRO A 34 15.36 9.57 10.02
C PRO A 34 16.69 8.81 10.07
N GLY A 35 16.70 7.60 9.51
CA GLY A 35 17.87 6.72 9.49
C GLY A 35 17.89 5.67 10.59
N SER A 36 17.10 5.82 11.66
CA SER A 36 16.93 4.77 12.68
C SER A 36 16.27 3.52 12.10
N ASP A 37 16.54 2.36 12.71
CA ASP A 37 15.96 1.07 12.30
C ASP A 37 14.42 1.13 12.29
N ALA A 38 13.84 1.76 13.32
CA ALA A 38 12.39 1.93 13.42
C ALA A 38 11.83 2.79 12.29
N TYR A 39 12.50 3.89 11.93
CA TYR A 39 12.11 4.72 10.79
C TYR A 39 12.16 3.93 9.47
N GLN A 40 13.20 3.12 9.27
CA GLN A 40 13.34 2.29 8.07
C GLN A 40 12.26 1.20 7.99
N VAL A 41 11.94 0.57 9.13
CA VAL A 41 10.85 -0.42 9.23
C VAL A 41 9.52 0.21 8.83
N TRP A 42 9.15 1.35 9.42
CA TRP A 42 7.88 2.01 9.10
C TRP A 42 7.84 2.56 7.67
N THR A 43 8.98 2.94 7.10
CA THR A 43 9.09 3.29 5.68
C THR A 43 8.73 2.09 4.78
N ARG A 44 9.25 0.90 5.10
CA ARG A 44 8.93 -0.33 4.34
C ARG A 44 7.47 -0.74 4.48
N ILE A 45 6.90 -0.60 5.69
CA ILE A 45 5.47 -0.87 5.95
C ILE A 45 4.58 0.10 5.16
N ALA A 46 4.83 1.41 5.21
CA ALA A 46 4.06 2.41 4.46
C ALA A 46 4.08 2.12 2.95
N ALA A 47 5.26 1.76 2.41
CA ALA A 47 5.38 1.36 1.01
C ALA A 47 4.56 0.10 0.68
N ALA A 48 4.50 -0.88 1.58
CA ALA A 48 3.69 -2.09 1.40
C ALA A 48 2.18 -1.81 1.48
N VAL A 49 1.76 -0.96 2.42
CA VAL A 49 0.37 -0.51 2.53
C VAL A 49 -0.07 0.20 1.25
N ASN A 50 0.74 1.12 0.73
CA ASN A 50 0.43 1.83 -0.52
C ASN A 50 0.26 0.86 -1.72
N ARG A 51 1.07 -0.21 -1.80
CA ARG A 51 0.90 -1.25 -2.83
C ARG A 51 -0.42 -2.00 -2.68
N LEU A 52 -0.80 -2.37 -1.45
CA LEU A 52 -2.04 -3.09 -1.18
C LEU A 52 -3.27 -2.22 -1.51
N LEU A 53 -3.26 -0.94 -1.14
CA LEU A 53 -4.34 0.01 -1.48
C LEU A 53 -4.43 0.25 -3.00
N GLY A 54 -3.29 0.27 -3.70
CA GLY A 54 -3.25 0.35 -5.16
C GLY A 54 -3.77 -0.93 -5.86
N ALA A 55 -3.50 -2.11 -5.29
CA ALA A 55 -3.98 -3.39 -5.82
C ALA A 55 -5.48 -3.64 -5.53
N ALA A 56 -6.01 -3.09 -4.44
CA ALA A 56 -7.42 -3.18 -4.07
C ALA A 56 -8.33 -2.28 -4.94
N GLN A 57 -7.76 -1.29 -5.62
CA GLN A 57 -8.50 -0.49 -6.60
C GLN A 57 -8.67 -1.29 -7.89
N PRO A 58 -9.91 -1.59 -8.33
CA PRO A 58 -10.11 -2.30 -9.59
C PRO A 58 -9.53 -1.45 -10.71
N LEU A 59 -8.75 -2.11 -11.59
CA LEU A 59 -8.24 -1.57 -12.85
C LEU A 59 -9.40 -0.98 -13.68
N MET A 60 -9.75 0.28 -13.43
CA MET A 60 -10.52 1.11 -14.36
C MET A 60 -9.58 1.65 -15.45
N ALA A 61 -8.77 0.75 -16.02
CA ALA A 61 -7.92 0.99 -17.18
C ALA A 61 -8.55 0.28 -18.39
N GLY A 62 -9.55 0.96 -18.95
CA GLY A 62 -10.00 0.86 -20.35
C GLY A 62 -9.94 -0.51 -21.04
N ARG A 63 -10.98 -1.33 -20.89
CA ARG A 63 -11.39 -2.24 -21.98
C ARG A 63 -12.10 -1.41 -23.05
N GLN A 64 -11.34 -0.66 -23.85
CA GLN A 64 -11.83 -0.20 -25.15
C GLN A 64 -11.91 -1.42 -26.06
N ASN A 65 -13.02 -2.14 -25.93
CA ASN A 65 -13.42 -3.15 -26.89
C ASN A 65 -13.83 -2.39 -28.17
N SER A 66 -12.90 -2.23 -29.11
CA SER A 66 -13.18 -1.79 -30.47
C SER A 66 -13.99 -2.85 -31.20
N SER A 67 -15.25 -3.03 -30.81
CA SER A 67 -16.29 -3.66 -31.62
C SER A 67 -17.04 -2.56 -32.35
N ALA A 68 -16.48 -2.11 -33.47
CA ALA A 68 -17.15 -1.41 -34.56
C ALA A 68 -16.21 -1.53 -35.77
N ARG A 69 -16.56 -2.06 -36.93
CA ARG A 69 -17.84 -2.37 -37.54
C ARG A 69 -17.57 -3.36 -38.69
N HIS A 70 -18.54 -4.22 -38.96
CA HIS A 70 -18.75 -4.78 -40.30
C HIS A 70 -18.89 -3.64 -41.32
N GLN A 71 -18.14 -3.70 -42.42
CA GLN A 71 -18.64 -3.76 -43.81
C GLN A 71 -17.45 -3.77 -44.77
#